data_AF-A0A1Y2VYS0-F1
#
_entry.id   AF-A0A1Y2VYS0-F1
#
_cell.length_a   1.000
_cell.length_b   1.000
_cell.length_c   1.000
_cell.angle_alpha   90.00
_cell.angle_beta   90.00
_cell.angle_gamma   90.00
#
_symmetry.space_group_name_H-M   'P 1'
#
loop_
_entity.id
_entity.type
_entity.pdbx_description
1 polymer ?
#
loop_
_entity_poly.entity_id
_entity_poly.type
_entity_poly.pdbx_seq_one_letter_code
_entity_poly.pdbx_strand_id
1 'polypeptide(L)'
;MIDRNGKPHEKADPLVVYRLRQILEPTRTEAEHESELLEDRDTTWFGFGRDASGQPLFHDFGRFAAIMSETVTDETAERYPQLATFIGETGVGKSTLIKLLIDRNDLTDPEGVNYYAPVTSSNHDRISTTGDVHLYADPSTLYSSHPLLLVDCEGLGGGEAVPKQLRHRTQEPRTTYLDDTGAGRHCQTRKIAWADNPYTQKREYAVSQLYPRILYTFSDAVVFVLRNPRSFESVVLDKLIRWGAASSMCIS
;
A
#
# COMPACT_ATOMS: atom_id res chain seq x y z
N MET A 1 16.94 34.98 -10.84
CA MET A 1 18.10 34.25 -10.30
C MET A 1 18.57 33.33 -11.41
N ILE A 2 19.80 33.47 -11.86
CA ILE A 2 20.34 32.74 -13.02
C ILE A 2 21.18 31.59 -12.44
N ASP A 3 21.03 30.37 -12.98
CA ASP A 3 21.83 29.22 -12.52
C ASP A 3 23.30 29.35 -12.98
N ARG A 4 24.15 28.41 -12.54
CA ARG A 4 25.58 28.36 -12.93
C ARG A 4 25.80 28.25 -14.45
N ASN A 5 24.76 27.98 -15.24
CA ASN A 5 24.79 27.79 -16.68
C ASN A 5 24.10 28.92 -17.45
N GLY A 6 23.77 30.05 -16.81
CA GLY A 6 23.19 31.20 -17.50
C GLY A 6 21.70 31.08 -17.83
N LYS A 7 21.01 30.03 -17.35
CA LYS A 7 19.58 29.83 -17.60
C LYS A 7 18.74 30.47 -16.50
N PRO A 8 17.59 31.08 -16.84
CA PRO A 8 16.67 31.56 -15.82
C PRO A 8 16.22 30.37 -14.98
N HIS A 9 16.46 30.43 -13.67
CA HIS A 9 15.97 29.42 -12.74
C HIS A 9 14.44 29.43 -12.80
N GLU A 10 13.85 28.34 -13.26
CA GLU A 10 12.41 28.13 -13.19
C GLU A 10 12.02 28.21 -11.72
N LYS A 11 11.17 29.20 -11.37
CA LYS A 11 10.73 29.33 -9.97
C LYS A 11 9.76 28.19 -9.71
N ALA A 12 10.15 27.28 -8.81
CA ALA A 12 9.23 26.26 -8.32
C ALA A 12 8.01 26.93 -7.68
N ASP A 13 6.81 26.41 -7.96
CA ASP A 13 5.58 26.89 -7.36
C ASP A 13 5.66 26.74 -5.82
N PRO A 14 5.53 27.85 -5.05
CA PRO A 14 5.60 27.80 -3.60
C PRO A 14 4.60 26.84 -2.95
N LEU A 15 3.41 26.67 -3.56
CA LEU A 15 2.38 25.76 -3.06
C LEU A 15 2.83 24.29 -3.20
N VAL A 16 3.41 23.95 -4.35
CA VAL A 16 3.99 22.63 -4.59
C VAL A 16 5.12 22.35 -3.60
N VAL A 17 6.04 23.30 -3.41
CA VAL A 17 7.16 23.14 -2.46
C VAL A 17 6.65 22.96 -1.03
N TYR A 18 5.62 23.72 -0.63
CA TYR A 18 5.02 23.61 0.70
C TYR A 18 4.40 22.22 0.93
N ARG A 19 3.58 21.72 -0.01
CA ARG A 19 2.98 20.38 0.09
C ARG A 19 4.02 19.26 0.08
N LEU A 20 5.03 19.36 -0.78
CA LEU A 20 6.16 18.41 -0.79
C LEU A 20 6.86 18.36 0.56
N ARG A 21 7.08 19.52 1.20
CA ARG A 21 7.64 19.57 2.56
C ARG A 21 6.72 18.92 3.58
N GLN A 22 5.42 19.14 3.52
CA GLN A 22 4.48 18.49 4.45
C GLN A 22 4.50 16.95 4.32
N ILE A 23 4.75 16.42 3.12
CA ILE A 23 4.81 14.97 2.89
C ILE A 23 6.17 14.38 3.35
N LEU A 24 7.27 15.07 3.04
CA LEU A 24 8.63 14.60 3.32
C LEU A 24 9.08 14.89 4.77
N GLU A 25 8.54 15.93 5.38
CA GLU A 25 8.86 16.42 6.72
C GLU A 25 7.55 16.74 7.47
N PRO A 26 6.70 15.74 7.73
CA PRO A 26 5.41 15.97 8.38
C PRO A 26 5.61 16.50 9.80
N THR A 27 5.04 17.66 10.08
CA THR A 27 5.00 18.26 11.42
C THR A 27 3.72 17.82 12.12
N ARG A 28 3.80 16.70 12.84
CA ARG A 28 2.68 16.13 13.61
C ARG A 28 3.18 15.49 14.90
N THR A 29 2.30 15.40 15.88
CA THR A 29 2.48 14.69 17.14
C THR A 29 2.32 13.18 16.94
N GLU A 30 2.79 12.37 17.89
CA GLU A 30 2.60 10.92 17.84
C GLU A 30 1.10 10.55 17.87
N ALA A 31 0.28 11.30 18.63
CA ALA A 31 -1.16 11.05 18.69
C ALA A 31 -1.87 11.32 17.35
N GLU A 32 -1.49 12.40 16.66
CA GLU A 32 -1.98 12.67 15.29
C GLU A 32 -1.50 11.57 14.32
N HIS A 33 -0.26 11.11 14.47
CA HIS A 33 0.26 10.00 13.66
C HIS A 33 -0.51 8.70 13.88
N GLU A 34 -0.83 8.34 15.12
CA GLU A 34 -1.65 7.18 15.46
C GLU A 34 -3.07 7.32 14.90
N SER A 35 -3.68 8.50 14.99
CA SER A 35 -5.00 8.79 14.42
C SER A 35 -5.02 8.57 12.91
N GLU A 36 -4.04 9.12 12.18
CA GLU A 36 -3.94 8.93 10.74
C GLU A 36 -3.75 7.45 10.36
N LEU A 37 -2.95 6.70 11.13
CA LEU A 37 -2.77 5.25 10.89
C LEU A 37 -4.07 4.47 11.09
N LEU A 38 -4.90 4.88 12.06
CA LEU A 38 -6.21 4.28 12.30
C LEU A 38 -7.17 4.57 11.14
N GLU A 39 -7.20 5.79 10.62
CA GLU A 39 -8.02 6.17 9.46
C GLU A 39 -7.57 5.44 8.19
N ASP A 40 -6.25 5.36 7.96
CA ASP A 40 -5.68 4.67 6.80
C ASP A 40 -5.92 3.15 6.82
N ARG A 41 -6.34 2.59 7.95
CA ARG A 41 -6.69 1.17 8.03
C ARG A 41 -7.83 0.79 7.07
N ASP A 42 -8.72 1.72 6.76
CA ASP A 42 -9.82 1.49 5.82
C ASP A 42 -9.35 1.32 4.37
N THR A 43 -8.05 1.56 4.11
CA THR A 43 -7.41 1.34 2.80
C THR A 43 -6.75 -0.04 2.70
N THR A 44 -6.74 -0.84 3.78
CA THR A 44 -6.19 -2.21 3.74
C THR A 44 -7.03 -3.07 2.78
N TRP A 45 -6.37 -3.69 1.80
CA TRP A 45 -6.99 -4.60 0.85
C TRP A 45 -6.95 -6.04 1.32
N PHE A 46 -5.76 -6.57 1.59
CA PHE A 46 -5.62 -7.90 2.13
C PHE A 46 -4.42 -8.00 3.05
N GLY A 47 -4.41 -8.99 3.93
CA GLY A 47 -3.41 -9.11 4.97
C GLY A 47 -3.31 -10.47 5.63
N PHE A 48 -2.28 -10.59 6.47
CA PHE A 48 -1.98 -11.77 7.26
C PHE A 48 -2.55 -11.61 8.66
N GLY A 49 -3.20 -12.67 9.15
CA GLY A 49 -3.70 -12.75 10.50
C GLY A 49 -3.43 -14.10 11.13
N ARG A 50 -3.87 -14.23 12.37
CA ARG A 50 -3.93 -15.50 13.09
C ARG A 50 -5.33 -15.69 13.62
N ASP A 51 -5.79 -16.93 13.75
CA ASP A 51 -7.02 -17.25 14.47
C ASP A 51 -6.78 -17.32 15.99
N ALA A 52 -7.79 -17.75 16.76
CA ALA A 52 -7.68 -17.91 18.21
C ALA A 52 -6.72 -19.03 18.62
N SER A 53 -6.47 -19.99 17.74
CA SER A 53 -5.51 -21.09 17.92
C SER A 53 -4.10 -20.77 17.41
N GLY A 54 -3.88 -19.53 16.94
CA GLY A 54 -2.59 -19.08 16.40
C GLY A 54 -2.33 -19.49 14.95
N GLN A 55 -3.28 -20.17 14.30
CA GLN A 55 -3.13 -20.63 12.92
C GLN A 55 -3.21 -19.47 11.93
N PRO A 56 -2.39 -19.47 10.86
CA PRO A 56 -2.32 -18.39 9.90
C PRO A 56 -3.60 -18.26 9.08
N LEU A 57 -4.07 -17.02 8.94
CA LEU A 57 -5.22 -16.62 8.15
C LEU A 57 -4.80 -15.61 7.08
N PHE A 58 -5.41 -15.74 5.92
CA PHE A 58 -5.44 -14.72 4.89
C PHE A 58 -6.76 -13.96 5.01
N HIS A 59 -6.69 -12.64 5.12
CA HIS A 59 -7.84 -11.75 5.17
C HIS A 59 -7.89 -10.91 3.89
N ASP A 60 -9.03 -10.93 3.22
CA ASP A 60 -9.45 -9.93 2.24
C ASP A 60 -10.46 -9.02 2.94
N PHE A 61 -10.18 -7.72 2.94
CA PHE A 61 -10.97 -6.67 3.59
C PHE A 61 -11.93 -5.99 2.62
N GLY A 62 -12.02 -6.46 1.35
CA GLY A 62 -13.02 -5.99 0.39
C GLY A 62 -12.75 -4.62 -0.23
N ARG A 63 -11.59 -3.98 0.05
CA ARG A 63 -11.26 -2.63 -0.42
C ARG A 63 -11.37 -2.46 -1.93
N PHE A 64 -10.88 -3.44 -2.71
CA PHE A 64 -11.00 -3.40 -4.17
C PHE A 64 -12.46 -3.31 -4.61
N ALA A 65 -13.31 -4.19 -4.06
CA ALA A 65 -14.73 -4.19 -4.40
C ALA A 65 -15.42 -2.89 -3.95
N ALA A 66 -15.07 -2.35 -2.78
CA ALA A 66 -15.59 -1.07 -2.29
C ALA A 66 -15.28 0.07 -3.28
N ILE A 67 -14.01 0.28 -3.62
CA ILE A 67 -13.59 1.31 -4.59
C ILE A 67 -14.34 1.16 -5.91
N MET A 68 -14.40 -0.06 -6.47
CA MET A 68 -15.06 -0.29 -7.74
C MET A 68 -16.57 -0.05 -7.67
N SER A 69 -17.22 -0.44 -6.57
CA SER A 69 -18.67 -0.25 -6.41
C SER A 69 -19.07 1.20 -6.18
N GLU A 70 -18.24 1.98 -5.49
CA GLU A 70 -18.52 3.39 -5.15
C GLU A 70 -18.29 4.34 -6.33
N THR A 71 -17.50 3.92 -7.32
CA THR A 71 -17.02 4.81 -8.40
C THR A 71 -17.56 4.42 -9.78
N VAL A 72 -18.45 3.42 -9.86
CA VAL A 72 -19.19 3.10 -11.09
C VAL A 72 -20.21 4.19 -11.38
N THR A 73 -20.25 4.64 -12.63
CA THR A 73 -21.26 5.54 -13.17
C THR A 73 -22.01 4.87 -14.32
N ASP A 74 -23.18 5.39 -14.70
CA ASP A 74 -23.96 4.85 -15.83
C ASP A 74 -23.15 4.85 -17.15
N GLU A 75 -22.22 5.78 -17.29
CA GLU A 75 -21.32 5.91 -18.46
C GLU A 75 -20.13 4.93 -18.42
N THR A 76 -19.83 4.35 -17.26
CA THR A 76 -18.69 3.45 -17.03
C THR A 76 -19.13 2.10 -16.48
N ALA A 77 -20.22 1.54 -17.00
CA ALA A 77 -20.74 0.25 -16.57
C ALA A 77 -19.72 -0.91 -16.74
N GLU A 78 -18.84 -0.82 -17.76
CA GLU A 78 -17.71 -1.73 -17.93
C GLU A 78 -16.41 -1.03 -17.54
N ARG A 79 -15.68 -1.58 -16.56
CA ARG A 79 -14.44 -1.02 -16.03
C ARG A 79 -13.33 -2.06 -15.98
N TYR A 80 -12.14 -1.62 -16.33
CA TYR A 80 -10.94 -2.44 -16.42
C TYR A 80 -9.84 -1.79 -15.53
N PRO A 81 -9.90 -2.00 -14.21
CA PRO A 81 -8.94 -1.40 -13.29
C PRO A 81 -7.53 -1.89 -13.56
N GLN A 82 -6.56 -0.98 -13.43
CA GLN A 82 -5.14 -1.25 -13.56
C GLN A 82 -4.45 -1.18 -12.20
N LEU A 83 -3.53 -2.09 -11.93
CA LEU A 83 -2.81 -2.16 -10.66
C LEU A 83 -1.34 -1.80 -10.84
N ALA A 84 -0.89 -0.74 -10.14
CA ALA A 84 0.52 -0.39 -10.01
C ALA A 84 0.97 -0.63 -8.56
N THR A 85 1.83 -1.63 -8.35
CA THR A 85 2.27 -2.05 -7.02
C THR A 85 3.65 -1.58 -6.67
N PHE A 86 3.81 -0.98 -5.48
CA PHE A 86 5.08 -0.53 -4.94
C PHE A 86 5.62 -1.56 -3.95
N ILE A 87 6.81 -2.11 -4.24
CA ILE A 87 7.50 -3.12 -3.41
C ILE A 87 8.91 -2.63 -3.08
N GLY A 88 9.39 -2.97 -1.89
CA GLY A 88 10.70 -2.56 -1.41
C GLY A 88 10.85 -2.71 0.10
N GLU A 89 12.08 -2.56 0.60
CA GLU A 89 12.36 -2.67 2.04
C GLU A 89 11.58 -1.66 2.88
N THR A 90 11.51 -1.92 4.19
CA THR A 90 10.97 -0.96 5.15
C THR A 90 11.80 0.33 5.11
N GLY A 91 11.14 1.48 5.08
CA GLY A 91 11.80 2.80 5.13
C GLY A 91 12.43 3.29 3.82
N VAL A 92 12.17 2.64 2.67
CA VAL A 92 12.67 3.11 1.36
C VAL A 92 11.81 4.21 0.71
N GLY A 93 10.66 4.55 1.29
CA GLY A 93 9.80 5.65 0.83
C GLY A 93 8.66 5.27 -0.13
N LYS A 94 8.18 4.01 -0.10
CA LYS A 94 7.05 3.53 -0.95
C LYS A 94 5.77 4.35 -0.74
N SER A 95 5.30 4.37 0.49
CA SER A 95 4.13 5.13 0.95
C SER A 95 4.30 6.62 0.62
N THR A 96 5.49 7.17 0.79
CA THR A 96 5.81 8.56 0.41
C THR A 96 5.62 8.81 -1.09
N LEU A 97 6.10 7.92 -1.96
CA LEU A 97 5.91 8.07 -3.41
C LEU A 97 4.44 8.02 -3.81
N ILE A 98 3.67 7.10 -3.23
CA ILE A 98 2.23 6.99 -3.50
C ILE A 98 1.51 8.25 -3.02
N LYS A 99 1.80 8.73 -1.80
CA LYS A 99 1.23 9.99 -1.28
C LYS A 99 1.53 11.17 -2.21
N LEU A 100 2.76 11.26 -2.73
CA LEU A 100 3.14 12.30 -3.69
C LEU A 100 2.33 12.24 -4.99
N LEU A 101 2.04 11.04 -5.50
CA LEU A 101 1.23 10.88 -6.72
C LEU A 101 -0.23 11.32 -6.50
N ILE A 102 -0.81 10.95 -5.36
CA ILE A 102 -2.20 11.28 -5.02
C ILE A 102 -2.34 12.78 -4.73
N ASP A 103 -1.51 13.32 -3.81
CA ASP A 103 -1.55 14.73 -3.41
C ASP A 103 -1.24 15.68 -4.58
N ARG A 104 -0.50 15.24 -5.61
CA ARG A 104 -0.26 16.03 -6.83
C ARG A 104 -1.55 16.33 -7.60
N ASN A 105 -2.47 15.38 -7.67
CA ASN A 105 -3.72 15.55 -8.39
C ASN A 105 -4.72 16.39 -7.58
N ASP A 106 -4.67 16.32 -6.25
CA ASP A 106 -5.44 17.17 -5.34
C ASP A 106 -5.14 18.67 -5.52
N LEU A 107 -3.89 19.04 -5.88
CA LEU A 107 -3.53 20.43 -6.21
C LEU A 107 -4.30 21.02 -7.40
N THR A 108 -4.84 20.17 -8.26
CA THR A 108 -5.57 20.56 -9.47
C THR A 108 -7.07 20.41 -9.33
N ASP A 109 -7.56 19.85 -8.22
CA ASP A 109 -8.97 19.58 -7.98
C ASP A 109 -9.64 20.79 -7.29
N PRO A 110 -10.55 21.52 -7.97
CA PRO A 110 -11.23 22.67 -7.41
C PRO A 110 -12.28 22.32 -6.33
N GLU A 111 -12.68 21.05 -6.22
CA GLU A 111 -13.75 20.62 -5.30
C GLU A 111 -13.26 20.22 -3.91
N GLY A 112 -11.93 20.11 -3.70
CA GLY A 112 -11.34 19.79 -2.40
C GLY A 112 -11.72 18.40 -1.88
N VAL A 113 -11.90 17.45 -2.80
CA VAL A 113 -12.20 16.05 -2.46
C VAL A 113 -10.96 15.41 -1.82
N ASN A 114 -11.06 15.03 -0.55
CA ASN A 114 -9.98 14.31 0.13
C ASN A 114 -9.93 12.86 -0.36
N TYR A 115 -8.91 12.55 -1.16
CA TYR A 115 -8.60 11.18 -1.54
C TYR A 115 -7.81 10.47 -0.45
N TYR A 116 -8.11 9.19 -0.23
CA TYR A 116 -7.30 8.35 0.65
C TYR A 116 -5.85 8.33 0.15
N ALA A 117 -4.90 8.59 1.05
CA ALA A 117 -3.47 8.55 0.76
C ALA A 117 -2.72 7.91 1.94
N PRO A 118 -1.62 7.19 1.68
CA PRO A 118 -0.90 6.47 2.72
C PRO A 118 -0.24 7.41 3.73
N VAL A 119 -0.12 6.92 4.95
CA VAL A 119 0.52 7.64 6.05
C VAL A 119 2.04 7.50 5.97
N THR A 120 2.77 8.63 5.87
CA THR A 120 4.24 8.60 5.74
C THR A 120 4.95 8.52 7.09
N SER A 121 5.94 7.63 7.24
CA SER A 121 6.75 7.59 8.46
C SER A 121 7.55 8.87 8.68
N SER A 122 7.83 9.18 9.94
CA SER A 122 8.87 10.14 10.29
C SER A 122 10.26 9.61 9.88
N ASN A 123 11.22 10.51 9.64
CA ASN A 123 12.56 10.17 9.10
C ASN A 123 13.40 9.20 9.96
N HIS A 124 12.94 8.78 11.14
CA HIS A 124 13.71 7.97 12.11
C HIS A 124 13.04 6.64 12.46
N ASP A 125 11.90 6.30 11.85
CA ASP A 125 11.23 5.04 12.11
C ASP A 125 11.92 3.87 11.41
N ARG A 126 12.32 2.86 12.21
CA ARG A 126 12.89 1.59 11.72
C ARG A 126 11.85 0.48 11.60
N ILE A 127 10.61 0.76 11.97
CA ILE A 127 9.48 -0.19 11.99
C ILE A 127 8.56 0.20 10.84
N SER A 128 8.00 -0.78 10.14
CA SER A 128 7.03 -0.53 9.08
C SER A 128 5.85 0.27 9.64
N THR A 129 5.49 1.35 8.97
CA THR A 129 4.35 2.21 9.29
C THR A 129 3.08 1.48 8.89
N THR A 130 3.00 1.13 7.60
CA THR A 130 1.94 0.34 6.98
C THR A 130 2.14 -1.15 7.28
N GLY A 131 1.07 -1.84 7.66
CA GLY A 131 1.04 -3.29 7.74
C GLY A 131 0.13 -3.87 6.67
N ASP A 132 0.37 -5.12 6.27
CA ASP A 132 -0.44 -5.79 5.25
C ASP A 132 -0.32 -5.09 3.86
N VAL A 133 -1.34 -5.18 3.00
CA VAL A 133 -1.31 -4.58 1.66
C VAL A 133 -2.47 -3.59 1.52
N HIS A 134 -2.15 -2.37 1.12
CA HIS A 134 -3.10 -1.26 1.00
C HIS A 134 -3.37 -0.90 -0.45
N LEU A 135 -4.57 -0.38 -0.73
CA LEU A 135 -5.05 -0.05 -2.07
C LEU A 135 -5.68 1.34 -2.10
N TYR A 136 -5.11 2.20 -2.96
CA TYR A 136 -5.51 3.59 -3.16
C TYR A 136 -5.94 3.80 -4.61
N ALA A 137 -6.91 4.68 -4.84
CA ALA A 137 -7.29 5.09 -6.18
C ALA A 137 -6.44 6.29 -6.62
N ASP A 138 -5.96 6.29 -7.86
CA ASP A 138 -5.43 7.50 -8.48
C ASP A 138 -6.58 8.47 -8.80
N PRO A 139 -6.56 9.71 -8.24
CA PRO A 139 -7.65 10.66 -8.43
C PRO A 139 -7.94 10.99 -9.89
N SER A 140 -6.91 11.05 -10.74
CA SER A 140 -7.04 11.50 -12.13
C SER A 140 -7.73 10.50 -13.04
N THR A 141 -7.77 9.23 -12.64
CA THR A 141 -8.33 8.13 -13.43
C THR A 141 -9.50 7.43 -12.73
N LEU A 142 -9.80 7.80 -11.47
CA LEU A 142 -10.76 7.10 -10.60
C LEU A 142 -12.15 6.91 -11.20
N TYR A 143 -12.64 7.83 -12.02
CA TYR A 143 -13.96 7.73 -12.66
C TYR A 143 -13.90 7.33 -14.13
N SER A 144 -12.73 6.97 -14.64
CA SER A 144 -12.56 6.50 -16.02
C SER A 144 -12.95 5.03 -16.17
N SER A 145 -13.03 4.56 -17.42
CA SER A 145 -13.16 3.12 -17.72
C SER A 145 -11.93 2.30 -17.32
N HIS A 146 -10.78 2.92 -17.08
CA HIS A 146 -9.52 2.28 -16.72
C HIS A 146 -8.91 2.94 -15.47
N PRO A 147 -9.54 2.80 -14.29
CA PRO A 147 -9.00 3.42 -13.08
C PRO A 147 -7.65 2.82 -12.71
N LEU A 148 -6.65 3.67 -12.48
CA LEU A 148 -5.38 3.26 -11.93
C LEU A 148 -5.50 3.15 -10.41
N LEU A 149 -5.16 1.98 -9.87
CA LEU A 149 -5.10 1.74 -8.44
C LEU A 149 -3.65 1.52 -8.02
N LEU A 150 -3.23 2.26 -7.00
CA LEU A 150 -1.90 2.25 -6.43
C LEU A 150 -1.88 1.32 -5.23
N VAL A 151 -0.98 0.33 -5.24
CA VAL A 151 -0.86 -0.66 -4.15
C VAL A 151 0.41 -0.37 -3.34
N ASP A 152 0.25 -0.17 -2.03
CA ASP A 152 1.36 -0.08 -1.09
C ASP A 152 1.51 -1.41 -0.35
N CYS A 153 2.63 -2.09 -0.59
CA CYS A 153 2.94 -3.35 0.08
C CYS A 153 3.77 -3.09 1.34
N GLU A 154 3.50 -3.83 2.43
CA GLU A 154 4.35 -3.82 3.62
C GLU A 154 5.84 -4.00 3.27
N GLY A 155 6.69 -3.26 4.00
CA GLY A 155 8.12 -3.25 3.76
C GLY A 155 8.81 -4.57 4.05
N LEU A 156 9.66 -5.02 3.12
CA LEU A 156 10.54 -6.16 3.33
C LEU A 156 11.58 -5.87 4.43
N GLY A 157 12.11 -6.91 5.07
CA GLY A 157 13.22 -6.79 6.02
C GLY A 157 12.85 -6.25 7.41
N GLY A 158 11.56 -6.08 7.71
CA GLY A 158 11.07 -5.69 9.05
C GLY A 158 11.04 -6.83 10.09
N GLY A 159 11.29 -8.08 9.66
CA GLY A 159 11.20 -9.26 10.52
C GLY A 159 9.77 -9.54 11.01
N GLU A 160 9.64 -10.04 12.25
CA GLU A 160 8.34 -10.26 12.92
C GLU A 160 7.84 -9.02 13.68
N ALA A 161 8.49 -7.86 13.53
CA ALA A 161 8.06 -6.64 14.21
C ALA A 161 6.69 -6.21 13.69
N VAL A 162 5.71 -6.11 14.59
CA VAL A 162 4.35 -5.68 14.24
C VAL A 162 4.38 -4.23 13.74
N PRO A 163 3.91 -3.95 12.51
CA PRO A 163 3.80 -2.60 11.97
C PRO A 163 3.00 -1.68 12.88
N LYS A 164 3.32 -0.37 12.88
CA LYS A 164 2.68 0.61 13.78
C LYS A 164 1.14 0.55 13.67
N GLN A 165 0.62 0.54 12.45
CA GLN A 165 -0.82 0.47 12.16
C GLN A 165 -1.52 -0.75 12.77
N LEU A 166 -0.85 -1.90 12.86
CA LEU A 166 -1.44 -3.15 13.33
C LEU A 166 -1.39 -3.32 14.85
N ARG A 167 -0.69 -2.45 15.59
CA ARG A 167 -0.60 -2.54 17.06
C ARG A 167 -1.96 -2.38 17.71
N HIS A 168 -2.79 -1.49 17.19
CA HIS A 168 -4.15 -1.22 17.69
C HIS A 168 -5.12 -2.39 17.44
N ARG A 169 -4.88 -3.22 16.40
CA ARG A 169 -5.71 -4.41 16.12
C ARG A 169 -5.65 -5.48 17.22
N THR A 170 -4.62 -5.45 18.05
CA THR A 170 -4.43 -6.45 19.13
C THR A 170 -5.32 -6.16 20.35
N GLN A 171 -5.85 -4.95 20.47
CA GLN A 171 -6.64 -4.51 21.63
C GLN A 171 -8.16 -4.57 21.39
N GLU A 172 -8.60 -4.58 20.13
CA GLU A 172 -10.02 -4.60 19.74
C GLU A 172 -10.58 -6.04 19.68
N PRO A 173 -11.73 -6.34 20.31
CA PRO A 173 -12.37 -7.65 20.18
C PRO A 173 -12.75 -7.92 18.72
N ARG A 174 -12.41 -9.12 18.24
CA ARG A 174 -12.53 -9.59 16.83
C ARG A 174 -13.94 -9.53 16.20
N THR A 175 -14.95 -9.09 16.95
CA THR A 175 -16.38 -9.16 16.60
C THR A 175 -16.94 -7.90 15.93
N THR A 176 -16.24 -6.76 15.97
CA THR A 176 -16.82 -5.47 15.52
C THR A 176 -16.62 -5.12 14.05
N TYR A 177 -15.75 -5.83 13.31
CA TYR A 177 -15.40 -5.45 11.93
C TYR A 177 -16.30 -6.04 10.84
N LEU A 178 -17.29 -6.87 11.19
CA LEU A 178 -18.08 -7.60 10.20
C LEU A 178 -19.47 -7.02 9.93
N ASP A 179 -19.94 -6.02 10.69
CA ASP A 179 -21.39 -5.78 10.78
C ASP A 179 -21.92 -4.37 10.51
N ASP A 180 -21.11 -3.35 10.16
CA ASP A 180 -21.65 -1.98 10.09
C ASP A 180 -21.31 -1.12 8.86
N THR A 181 -20.70 -1.70 7.83
CA THR A 181 -20.66 -1.09 6.50
C THR A 181 -20.98 -2.15 5.46
N GLY A 182 -21.54 -1.79 4.29
CA GLY A 182 -21.86 -2.72 3.20
C GLY A 182 -20.70 -3.60 2.69
N ALA A 183 -19.49 -3.45 3.27
CA ALA A 183 -18.29 -4.27 3.09
C ALA A 183 -18.45 -5.75 3.53
N GLY A 184 -19.43 -6.09 4.37
CA GLY A 184 -19.63 -7.47 4.86
C GLY A 184 -19.79 -8.54 3.78
N ARG A 185 -20.18 -8.16 2.54
CA ARG A 185 -20.29 -9.09 1.40
C ARG A 185 -18.96 -9.41 0.70
N HIS A 186 -17.96 -8.54 0.82
CA HIS A 186 -16.71 -8.66 0.06
C HIS A 186 -15.52 -9.02 0.95
N CYS A 187 -15.66 -8.92 2.27
CA CYS A 187 -14.66 -9.42 3.21
C CYS A 187 -14.62 -10.95 3.19
N GLN A 188 -13.44 -11.54 3.01
CA GLN A 188 -13.25 -12.98 3.06
C GLN A 188 -12.07 -13.33 3.97
N THR A 189 -12.23 -14.38 4.78
CA THR A 189 -11.13 -14.91 5.59
C THR A 189 -10.95 -16.38 5.26
N ARG A 190 -9.70 -16.77 4.96
CA ARG A 190 -9.36 -18.13 4.56
C ARG A 190 -8.16 -18.62 5.36
N LYS A 191 -8.19 -19.89 5.77
CA LYS A 191 -7.02 -20.53 6.37
C LYS A 191 -5.93 -20.73 5.32
N ILE A 192 -4.69 -20.46 5.70
CA ILE A 192 -3.54 -20.71 4.83
C ILE A 192 -3.13 -22.17 4.98
N ALA A 193 -3.79 -23.06 4.23
CA ALA A 193 -3.63 -24.51 4.38
C ALA A 193 -2.20 -25.02 4.12
N TRP A 194 -1.45 -24.35 3.23
CA TRP A 194 -0.06 -24.70 2.92
C TRP A 194 0.94 -24.22 3.98
N ALA A 195 0.54 -23.38 4.93
CA ALA A 195 1.41 -22.90 6.00
C ALA A 195 1.48 -23.94 7.14
N ASP A 196 2.07 -25.09 6.83
CA ASP A 196 2.10 -26.29 7.68
C ASP A 196 3.31 -26.38 8.60
N ASN A 197 4.29 -25.48 8.42
CA ASN A 197 5.54 -25.48 9.18
C ASN A 197 5.83 -24.12 9.82
N PRO A 198 6.64 -24.07 10.90
CA PRO A 198 6.90 -22.85 11.66
C PRO A 198 7.51 -21.70 10.84
N TYR A 199 8.16 -21.98 9.71
CA TYR A 199 8.72 -20.96 8.84
C TYR A 199 7.63 -20.31 7.98
N THR A 200 6.76 -21.10 7.34
CA THR A 200 5.64 -20.62 6.52
C THR A 200 4.51 -19.96 7.30
N GLN A 201 4.40 -20.26 8.60
CA GLN A 201 3.40 -19.68 9.50
C GLN A 201 3.77 -18.29 10.03
N LYS A 202 4.96 -17.78 9.70
CA LYS A 202 5.47 -16.49 10.15
C LYS A 202 4.91 -15.33 9.31
N ARG A 203 4.74 -14.16 9.93
CA ARG A 203 4.35 -12.95 9.20
C ARG A 203 5.43 -12.56 8.21
N GLU A 204 6.69 -12.70 8.60
CA GLU A 204 7.86 -12.46 7.75
C GLU A 204 7.78 -13.26 6.45
N TYR A 205 7.26 -14.50 6.49
CA TYR A 205 7.02 -15.28 5.27
C TYR A 205 5.92 -14.67 4.41
N ALA A 206 4.81 -14.24 5.02
CA ALA A 206 3.72 -13.60 4.29
C ALA A 206 4.21 -12.32 3.59
N VAL A 207 4.89 -11.44 4.32
CA VAL A 207 5.44 -10.17 3.81
C VAL A 207 6.51 -10.41 2.74
N SER A 208 7.39 -11.39 2.95
CA SER A 208 8.54 -11.60 2.06
C SER A 208 8.30 -12.56 0.91
N GLN A 209 7.22 -13.34 0.91
CA GLN A 209 6.92 -14.33 -0.13
C GLN A 209 5.48 -14.28 -0.62
N LEU A 210 4.50 -14.27 0.29
CA LEU A 210 3.09 -14.36 -0.11
C LEU A 210 2.61 -13.08 -0.82
N TYR A 211 2.78 -11.91 -0.20
CA TYR A 211 2.30 -10.66 -0.78
C TYR A 211 2.93 -10.37 -2.14
N PRO A 212 4.27 -10.46 -2.31
CA PRO A 212 4.87 -10.23 -3.61
C PRO A 212 4.35 -11.21 -4.67
N ARG A 213 4.20 -12.51 -4.36
CA ARG A 213 3.68 -13.50 -5.33
C ARG A 213 2.27 -13.20 -5.81
N ILE A 214 1.38 -12.79 -4.89
CA ILE A 214 0.01 -12.37 -5.24
C ILE A 214 0.09 -11.15 -6.16
N LEU A 215 0.80 -10.10 -5.73
CA LEU A 215 0.88 -8.84 -6.45
C LEU A 215 1.55 -9.00 -7.81
N TYR A 216 2.59 -9.80 -7.93
CA TYR A 216 3.20 -10.13 -9.21
C TYR A 216 2.26 -10.75 -10.24
N THR A 217 1.22 -11.45 -9.77
CA THR A 217 0.29 -12.16 -10.65
C THR A 217 -0.84 -11.24 -11.11
N PHE A 218 -1.22 -10.25 -10.30
CA PHE A 218 -2.37 -9.38 -10.58
C PHE A 218 -2.00 -7.97 -11.03
N SER A 219 -0.74 -7.55 -10.87
CA SER A 219 -0.33 -6.18 -11.17
C SER A 219 0.10 -5.99 -12.62
N ASP A 220 -0.43 -4.96 -13.27
CA ASP A 220 0.01 -4.50 -14.59
C ASP A 220 1.42 -3.90 -14.54
N ALA A 221 1.76 -3.27 -13.43
CA ALA A 221 3.09 -2.72 -13.17
C ALA A 221 3.54 -2.99 -11.73
N VAL A 222 4.80 -3.40 -11.57
CA VAL A 222 5.45 -3.53 -10.26
C VAL A 222 6.64 -2.56 -10.20
N VAL A 223 6.55 -1.61 -9.28
CA VAL A 223 7.54 -0.56 -9.03
C VAL A 223 8.41 -0.96 -7.84
N PHE A 224 9.70 -1.17 -8.11
CA PHE A 224 10.68 -1.45 -7.07
C PHE A 224 11.29 -0.16 -6.52
N VAL A 225 11.01 0.11 -5.25
CA VAL A 225 11.54 1.28 -4.55
C VAL A 225 12.79 0.87 -3.78
N LEU A 226 13.90 1.51 -4.09
CA LEU A 226 15.22 1.20 -3.54
C LEU A 226 15.87 2.46 -3.02
N ARG A 227 16.49 2.38 -1.84
CA ARG A 227 17.36 3.45 -1.33
C ARG A 227 18.76 3.38 -1.94
N ASN A 228 19.27 2.18 -2.16
CA ASN A 228 20.58 1.95 -2.77
C ASN A 228 20.41 1.04 -4.00
N PRO A 229 20.70 1.50 -5.22
CA PRO A 229 20.55 0.68 -6.42
C PRO A 229 21.48 -0.54 -6.43
N ARG A 230 22.59 -0.52 -5.68
CA ARG A 230 23.53 -1.65 -5.60
C ARG A 230 23.00 -2.86 -4.81
N SER A 231 21.97 -2.67 -3.99
CA SER A 231 21.32 -3.79 -3.28
C SER A 231 20.21 -4.45 -4.10
N PHE A 232 19.92 -3.96 -5.32
CA PHE A 232 18.88 -4.53 -6.18
C PHE A 232 19.14 -6.00 -6.51
N GLU A 233 20.36 -6.31 -6.93
CA GLU A 233 20.76 -7.64 -7.40
C GLU A 233 20.67 -8.70 -6.27
N SER A 234 21.09 -8.34 -5.05
CA SER A 234 21.16 -9.27 -3.92
C SER A 234 19.85 -9.42 -3.14
N VAL A 235 19.03 -8.37 -3.05
CA VAL A 235 17.82 -8.38 -2.20
C VAL A 235 16.57 -8.73 -2.99
N VAL A 236 16.49 -8.25 -4.23
CA VAL A 236 15.24 -8.16 -4.96
C VAL A 236 15.28 -9.05 -6.21
N LEU A 237 16.28 -8.91 -7.07
CA LEU A 237 16.31 -9.54 -8.40
C LEU A 237 16.15 -11.07 -8.38
N ASP A 238 16.88 -11.79 -7.53
CA ASP A 238 16.73 -13.26 -7.39
C ASP A 238 15.31 -13.65 -6.97
N LYS A 239 14.71 -12.90 -6.05
CA LYS A 239 13.32 -13.14 -5.62
C LYS A 239 12.34 -12.86 -6.74
N LEU A 240 12.55 -11.80 -7.52
CA LEU A 240 11.66 -11.44 -8.65
C LEU A 240 11.66 -12.52 -9.72
N ILE A 241 12.84 -13.02 -10.08
CA ILE A 241 13.00 -14.08 -11.08
C ILE A 241 12.27 -15.34 -10.59
N ARG A 242 12.44 -15.70 -9.31
CA ARG A 242 11.77 -16.87 -8.74
C ARG A 242 10.25 -16.71 -8.67
N TRP A 243 9.76 -15.52 -8.32
CA TRP A 243 8.31 -15.25 -8.29
C TRP A 243 7.72 -15.24 -9.70
N GLY A 244 8.37 -14.57 -10.66
CA GLY A 244 7.93 -14.57 -12.05
C GLY A 244 7.94 -15.98 -12.67
N ALA A 245 8.94 -16.80 -12.36
CA ALA A 245 8.99 -18.21 -12.78
C ALA A 245 7.88 -19.05 -12.13
N ALA A 246 7.57 -18.82 -10.86
CA ALA A 246 6.51 -19.55 -10.16
C ALA A 246 5.11 -19.13 -10.64
N SER A 247 4.89 -17.85 -10.94
CA SER A 247 3.61 -17.33 -11.43
C SER A 247 3.28 -17.81 -12.85
N SER A 248 4.30 -18.00 -13.70
CA SER A 248 4.12 -18.53 -15.06
C SER A 248 3.83 -20.05 -15.10
N MET A 249 4.23 -20.79 -14.05
CA MET A 249 4.00 -22.23 -13.95
C MET A 249 2.56 -22.61 -13.53
N CYS A 250 1.75 -21.63 -13.09
CA CYS A 250 0.32 -21.82 -12.82
C CYS A 250 -0.57 -21.61 -14.07
N ILE A 251 0.01 -21.26 -15.23
CA ILE A 251 -0.72 -21.00 -16.49
C ILE A 251 -0.50 -22.12 -17.53
N SER A 252 0.22 -23.20 -17.19
CA SER A 252 0.44 -24.36 -18.06
C SER A 252 -0.24 -25.63 -17.54
#